data_AF-A0A8T7JHL8-F1
#
_entry.id   AF-A0A8T7JHL8-F1
#
_cell.length_a   1.000
_cell.length_b   1.000
_cell.length_c   1.000
_cell.angle_alpha   90.00
_cell.angle_beta   90.00
_cell.angle_gamma   90.00
#
_symmetry.space_group_name_H-M   'P 1'
#
loop_
_entity.id
_entity.type
_entity.pdbx_description
1 polymer ?
#
loop_
_entity_poly.entity_id
_entity_poly.type
_entity_poly.pdbx_seq_one_letter_code
_entity_poly.pdbx_strand_id
1 'polypeptide(L)'
;MLDLIWNVVAFLGVIGVLVTFHEAGHFWVARWLGVGVEQFSIGFGPAIFKRVGKENITYQWAAIPLGGYVKMYDRRNENVPKGQEHKAFDTKPLWVRSAVVAAGPLANFILAVVIYALAGMVGVRGVAPIVEAPAADSALAGYSIEAQDRIVQVNDEPVNTWTDVRIALIDLALDDQTEVDVALRSSDGGQYQITLPLSPALLESTDNDPIEQLGFTPWAPKLAPMIGGLAPGGAAEMAGLKANDLVLSLDDQPIESWSDIVAFLQASEGAVLKVVVERDGQSQQFDVKPAVVDGRYMLGIQARPDPSLYDSLQAKTTYRGFDALNYGVDKTIDMTVLTLGMIKKLIVGEASVKNISGPVTIAQVAGQSAEMGLDYYLGFMALLSVSLAVFNLMPVPVLDGGHLLGYLVEAIRGRPLSERTQGYVQQLGLVVIMMLTFLALFNDFTRFAG
;
A
#
# COMPACT_ATOMS: atom_id res chain seq x y z
N MET A 1 -6.12 -25.78 6.19
CA MET A 1 -5.51 -26.34 4.97
C MET A 1 -6.04 -25.68 3.71
N LEU A 2 -7.37 -25.51 3.57
CA LEU A 2 -7.96 -24.79 2.44
C LEU A 2 -7.46 -23.34 2.35
N ASP A 3 -7.41 -22.62 3.48
CA ASP A 3 -6.93 -21.23 3.53
C ASP A 3 -5.46 -21.10 3.09
N LEU A 4 -4.62 -22.08 3.47
CA LEU A 4 -3.22 -22.12 3.03
C LEU A 4 -3.13 -22.30 1.51
N ILE A 5 -3.92 -23.21 0.94
CA ILE A 5 -3.96 -23.43 -0.51
C ILE A 5 -4.45 -22.16 -1.22
N TRP A 6 -5.49 -21.52 -0.68
CA TRP A 6 -6.02 -20.28 -1.23
C TRP A 6 -4.99 -19.14 -1.21
N ASN A 7 -4.34 -18.91 -0.08
CA ASN A 7 -3.26 -17.93 0.05
C ASN A 7 -2.14 -18.18 -0.96
N VAL A 8 -1.73 -19.44 -1.14
CA VAL A 8 -0.71 -19.81 -2.12
C VAL A 8 -1.18 -19.58 -3.56
N VAL A 9 -2.42 -19.93 -3.90
CA VAL A 9 -2.97 -19.70 -5.25
C VAL A 9 -3.06 -18.21 -5.56
N ALA A 10 -3.58 -17.40 -4.62
CA ALA A 10 -3.64 -15.95 -4.75
C ALA A 10 -2.23 -15.34 -4.90
N PHE A 11 -1.29 -15.76 -4.06
CA PHE A 11 0.11 -15.35 -4.14
C PHE A 11 0.74 -15.65 -5.50
N LEU A 12 0.59 -16.89 -5.99
CA LEU A 12 1.11 -17.30 -7.29
C LEU A 12 0.46 -16.55 -8.45
N GLY A 13 -0.83 -16.23 -8.33
CA GLY A 13 -1.55 -15.37 -9.27
C GLY A 13 -0.91 -13.99 -9.36
N VAL A 14 -0.69 -13.34 -8.21
CA VAL A 14 -0.03 -12.02 -8.15
C VAL A 14 1.39 -12.09 -8.73
N ILE A 15 2.27 -12.92 -8.16
CA ILE A 15 3.68 -12.97 -8.58
C ILE A 15 3.82 -13.41 -10.04
N GLY A 16 3.01 -14.37 -10.48
CA GLY A 16 3.00 -14.84 -11.86
C GLY A 16 2.68 -13.72 -12.85
N VAL A 17 1.65 -12.92 -12.58
CA VAL A 17 1.30 -11.76 -13.42
C VAL A 17 2.42 -10.72 -13.41
N LEU A 18 2.87 -10.29 -12.22
CA LEU A 18 3.84 -9.22 -12.08
C LEU A 18 5.18 -9.55 -12.75
N VAL A 19 5.72 -10.74 -12.50
CA VAL A 19 7.00 -11.13 -13.10
C VAL A 19 6.87 -11.32 -14.61
N THR A 20 5.77 -11.92 -15.08
CA THR A 20 5.58 -12.12 -16.52
C THR A 20 5.56 -10.79 -17.27
N PHE A 21 4.88 -9.77 -16.74
CA PHE A 21 4.85 -8.44 -17.37
C PHE A 21 6.19 -7.72 -17.29
N HIS A 22 6.91 -7.84 -16.18
CA HIS A 22 8.27 -7.33 -16.03
C HIS A 22 9.21 -7.92 -17.10
N GLU A 23 9.27 -9.25 -17.20
CA GLU A 23 10.08 -9.92 -18.21
C GLU A 23 9.61 -9.59 -19.63
N ALA A 24 8.30 -9.46 -19.84
CA ALA A 24 7.75 -9.05 -21.13
C ALA A 24 8.24 -7.65 -21.53
N GLY A 25 8.42 -6.73 -20.58
CA GLY A 25 9.02 -5.42 -20.82
C GLY A 25 10.40 -5.52 -21.45
N HIS A 26 11.32 -6.25 -20.80
CA HIS A 26 12.65 -6.51 -21.35
C HIS A 26 12.58 -7.20 -22.72
N PHE A 27 11.74 -8.23 -22.84
CA PHE A 27 11.59 -9.01 -24.06
C PHE A 27 11.16 -8.16 -25.26
N TRP A 28 10.09 -7.39 -25.10
CA TRP A 28 9.50 -6.61 -26.19
C TRP A 28 10.44 -5.49 -26.65
N VAL A 29 11.04 -4.76 -25.71
CA VAL A 29 11.97 -3.67 -26.05
C VAL A 29 13.27 -4.21 -26.64
N ALA A 30 13.79 -5.35 -26.13
CA ALA A 30 14.96 -6.02 -26.72
C ALA A 30 14.72 -6.36 -28.19
N ARG A 31 13.58 -6.99 -28.50
CA ARG A 31 13.24 -7.37 -29.88
C ARG A 31 13.02 -6.16 -30.77
N TRP A 32 12.33 -5.14 -30.29
CA TRP A 32 12.07 -3.92 -31.06
C TRP A 32 13.37 -3.19 -31.42
N LEU A 33 14.36 -3.20 -30.53
CA LEU A 33 15.68 -2.58 -30.76
C LEU A 33 16.71 -3.54 -31.40
N GLY A 34 16.25 -4.69 -31.90
CA GLY A 34 17.07 -5.63 -32.67
C GLY A 34 18.11 -6.39 -31.84
N VAL A 35 17.84 -6.60 -30.55
CA VAL A 35 18.58 -7.54 -29.68
C VAL A 35 18.01 -8.94 -29.89
N GLY A 36 18.88 -9.93 -30.07
CA GLY A 36 18.48 -11.32 -30.22
C GLY A 36 18.09 -11.92 -28.87
N VAL A 37 17.01 -12.70 -28.85
CA VAL A 37 16.52 -13.39 -27.66
C VAL A 37 16.56 -14.89 -27.93
N GLU A 38 17.09 -15.66 -27.00
CA GLU A 38 17.12 -17.12 -27.06
C GLU A 38 15.90 -17.71 -26.35
N GLN A 39 15.53 -17.16 -25.20
CA GLN A 39 14.54 -17.75 -24.33
C GLN A 39 13.76 -16.71 -23.52
N PHE A 40 12.46 -16.94 -23.39
CA PHE A 40 11.56 -16.27 -22.48
C PHE A 40 11.01 -17.31 -21.49
N SER A 41 11.30 -17.16 -20.20
CA SER A 41 10.91 -18.10 -19.16
C SER A 41 10.02 -17.45 -18.12
N ILE A 42 8.87 -18.05 -17.86
CA ILE A 42 8.08 -17.80 -16.65
C ILE A 42 8.49 -18.87 -15.64
N GLY A 43 9.09 -18.45 -14.53
CA GLY A 43 9.67 -19.32 -13.52
C GLY A 43 11.11 -19.75 -13.80
N PHE A 44 11.66 -20.52 -12.84
CA PHE A 44 13.01 -21.09 -12.87
C PHE A 44 13.00 -22.63 -12.90
N GLY A 45 14.14 -23.20 -13.30
CA GLY A 45 14.37 -24.65 -13.30
C GLY A 45 13.86 -25.38 -14.56
N PRO A 46 13.55 -26.68 -14.47
CA PRO A 46 13.14 -27.48 -15.62
C PRO A 46 11.80 -27.01 -16.17
N ALA A 47 11.66 -27.02 -17.51
CA ALA A 47 10.44 -26.64 -18.19
C ALA A 47 9.34 -27.69 -17.97
N ILE A 48 8.19 -27.26 -17.47
CA ILE A 48 6.94 -28.05 -17.49
C ILE A 48 6.36 -28.01 -18.90
N PHE A 49 6.30 -26.82 -19.50
CA PHE A 49 5.88 -26.63 -20.88
C PHE A 49 6.94 -25.83 -21.62
N LYS A 50 7.24 -26.25 -22.85
CA LYS A 50 8.19 -25.60 -23.73
C LYS A 50 7.65 -25.53 -25.15
N ARG A 51 7.74 -24.37 -25.77
CA ARG A 51 7.37 -24.14 -27.17
C ARG A 51 8.43 -23.30 -27.87
N VAL A 52 8.90 -23.74 -29.02
CA VAL A 52 9.77 -22.93 -29.88
C VAL A 52 8.89 -22.10 -30.82
N GLY A 53 9.09 -20.78 -30.79
CA GLY A 53 8.37 -19.84 -31.62
C GLY A 53 9.17 -19.34 -32.82
N LYS A 54 8.73 -18.22 -33.38
CA LYS A 54 9.45 -17.53 -34.47
C LYS A 54 10.86 -17.13 -34.01
N GLU A 55 11.79 -17.06 -34.95
CA GLU A 55 13.21 -16.72 -34.70
C GLU A 55 13.92 -17.67 -33.73
N ASN A 56 13.41 -18.90 -33.58
CA ASN A 56 13.95 -19.94 -32.71
C ASN A 56 13.93 -19.58 -31.21
N ILE A 57 13.07 -18.64 -30.80
CA ILE A 57 12.89 -18.25 -29.40
C ILE A 57 12.16 -19.37 -28.66
N THR A 58 12.73 -19.80 -27.54
CA THR A 58 12.09 -20.75 -26.63
C THR A 58 11.19 -20.02 -25.64
N TYR A 59 9.90 -20.34 -25.62
CA TYR A 59 8.98 -19.92 -24.58
C TYR A 59 8.76 -21.09 -23.62
N GLN A 60 8.98 -20.88 -22.32
CA GLN A 60 8.78 -21.93 -21.34
C GLN A 60 8.06 -21.48 -20.07
N TRP A 61 7.35 -22.43 -19.48
CA TRP A 61 6.80 -22.35 -18.13
C TRP A 61 7.58 -23.35 -17.29
N ALA A 62 8.33 -22.87 -16.31
CA ALA A 62 9.23 -23.67 -15.50
C ALA A 62 8.59 -24.11 -14.19
N ALA A 63 9.18 -25.12 -13.55
CA ALA A 63 8.61 -25.75 -12.36
C ALA A 63 8.53 -24.83 -11.13
N ILE A 64 9.42 -23.84 -11.02
CA ILE A 64 9.47 -22.92 -9.89
C ILE A 64 8.85 -21.58 -10.32
N PRO A 65 7.62 -21.24 -9.90
CA PRO A 65 6.90 -20.04 -10.36
C PRO A 65 7.35 -18.73 -9.67
N LEU A 66 8.47 -18.75 -8.93
CA LEU A 66 8.97 -17.63 -8.14
C LEU A 66 9.97 -16.78 -8.94
N GLY A 67 9.56 -16.30 -10.11
CA GLY A 67 10.38 -15.42 -10.95
C GLY A 67 10.24 -15.71 -12.44
N GLY A 68 11.22 -15.27 -13.21
CA GLY A 68 11.26 -15.36 -14.67
C GLY A 68 12.59 -14.82 -15.17
N TYR A 69 12.84 -14.96 -16.47
CA TYR A 69 13.98 -14.32 -17.12
C TYR A 69 13.82 -14.26 -18.64
N VAL A 70 14.42 -13.23 -19.24
CA VAL A 70 14.69 -13.15 -20.68
C VAL A 70 16.16 -13.41 -20.96
N LYS A 71 16.46 -14.52 -21.63
CA LYS A 71 17.81 -14.87 -22.07
C LYS A 71 18.10 -14.20 -23.41
N MET A 72 18.92 -13.15 -23.38
CA MET A 72 19.35 -12.40 -24.57
C MET A 72 20.69 -12.91 -25.09
N TYR A 73 20.95 -12.73 -26.38
CA TYR A 73 22.28 -13.00 -26.93
C TYR A 73 23.31 -12.09 -26.27
N ASP A 74 24.35 -12.66 -25.67
CA ASP A 74 25.45 -11.91 -25.06
C ASP A 74 26.76 -12.67 -25.30
N ARG A 75 27.77 -11.99 -25.88
CA ARG A 75 29.06 -12.63 -26.23
C ARG A 75 29.92 -12.99 -25.02
N ARG A 76 29.63 -12.43 -23.83
CA ARG A 76 30.45 -12.64 -22.62
C ARG A 76 30.17 -13.98 -21.95
N ASN A 77 28.92 -14.43 -22.02
CA ASN A 77 28.45 -15.58 -21.26
C ASN A 77 28.04 -16.76 -22.15
N GLU A 78 27.77 -16.55 -23.45
CA GLU A 78 27.04 -17.54 -24.26
C GLU A 78 27.50 -17.66 -25.72
N ASN A 79 27.15 -18.80 -26.33
CA ASN A 79 27.35 -19.07 -27.75
C ASN A 79 26.27 -18.35 -28.58
N VAL A 80 26.55 -17.11 -29.00
CA VAL A 80 25.72 -16.39 -29.97
C VAL A 80 25.76 -17.12 -31.33
N PRO A 81 24.61 -17.32 -32.02
CA PRO A 81 24.60 -17.95 -33.33
C PRO A 81 25.52 -17.24 -34.34
N LYS A 82 26.32 -18.02 -35.10
CA LYS A 82 27.26 -17.48 -36.10
C LYS A 82 26.55 -16.53 -37.06
N GLY A 83 27.11 -15.33 -37.25
CA GLY A 83 26.53 -14.27 -38.10
C GLY A 83 25.50 -13.38 -37.41
N GLN A 84 25.08 -13.69 -36.17
CA GLN A 84 24.13 -12.88 -35.39
C GLN A 84 24.79 -12.09 -34.24
N GLU A 85 26.12 -12.00 -34.22
CA GLU A 85 26.87 -11.26 -33.19
C GLU A 85 26.46 -9.79 -33.09
N HIS A 86 26.07 -9.16 -34.20
CA HIS A 86 25.54 -7.79 -34.24
C HIS A 86 24.20 -7.61 -33.48
N LYS A 87 23.52 -8.71 -33.14
CA LYS A 87 22.31 -8.74 -32.32
C LYS A 87 22.61 -8.97 -30.84
N ALA A 88 23.86 -9.20 -30.47
CA ALA A 88 24.24 -9.42 -29.08
C ALA A 88 24.07 -8.13 -28.26
N PHE A 89 23.50 -8.26 -27.07
CA PHE A 89 23.17 -7.17 -26.17
C PHE A 89 24.38 -6.32 -25.80
N ASP A 90 25.52 -6.96 -25.54
CA ASP A 90 26.79 -6.30 -25.18
C ASP A 90 27.38 -5.45 -26.31
N THR A 91 26.99 -5.69 -27.57
CA THR A 91 27.42 -4.88 -28.73
C THR A 91 26.58 -3.63 -28.95
N LYS A 92 25.41 -3.54 -28.32
CA LYS A 92 24.48 -2.46 -28.60
C LYS A 92 24.93 -1.14 -27.96
N PRO A 93 24.58 0.01 -28.58
CA PRO A 93 24.79 1.31 -27.99
C PRO A 93 24.21 1.39 -26.57
N LEU A 94 24.82 2.22 -25.73
CA LEU A 94 24.45 2.36 -24.32
C LEU A 94 22.96 2.68 -24.12
N TRP A 95 22.38 3.53 -24.97
CA TRP A 95 20.98 3.89 -24.88
C TRP A 95 20.05 2.69 -25.15
N VAL A 96 20.42 1.77 -26.05
CA VAL A 96 19.66 0.54 -26.31
C VAL A 96 19.71 -0.36 -25.08
N ARG A 97 20.91 -0.59 -24.53
CA ARG A 97 21.07 -1.38 -23.31
C ARG A 97 20.27 -0.80 -22.14
N SER A 98 20.33 0.52 -21.98
CA SER A 98 19.58 1.24 -20.93
C SER A 98 18.07 1.15 -21.15
N ALA A 99 17.58 1.32 -22.38
CA ALA A 99 16.15 1.21 -22.70
C ALA A 99 15.61 -0.20 -22.42
N VAL A 100 16.35 -1.25 -22.79
CA VAL A 100 15.95 -2.64 -22.54
C VAL A 100 15.90 -2.94 -21.04
N VAL A 101 16.90 -2.51 -20.27
CA VAL A 101 16.92 -2.71 -18.81
C VAL A 101 15.81 -1.90 -18.12
N ALA A 102 15.57 -0.65 -18.51
CA ALA A 102 14.49 0.15 -17.95
C ALA A 102 13.09 -0.38 -18.32
N ALA A 103 12.96 -1.15 -19.40
CA ALA A 103 11.67 -1.61 -19.91
C ALA A 103 10.94 -2.54 -18.94
N GLY A 104 11.65 -3.37 -18.17
CA GLY A 104 11.03 -4.27 -17.19
C GLY A 104 10.29 -3.51 -16.09
N PRO A 105 10.97 -2.61 -15.35
CA PRO A 105 10.33 -1.79 -14.33
C PRO A 105 9.22 -0.88 -14.90
N LEU A 106 9.43 -0.30 -16.09
CA LEU A 106 8.41 0.51 -16.75
C LEU A 106 7.15 -0.30 -17.12
N ALA A 107 7.31 -1.56 -17.54
CA ALA A 107 6.17 -2.44 -17.81
C ALA A 107 5.35 -2.69 -16.55
N ASN A 108 5.97 -2.76 -15.37
CA ASN A 108 5.25 -2.86 -14.09
C ASN A 108 4.53 -1.57 -13.73
N PHE A 109 5.10 -0.38 -13.96
CA PHE A 109 4.34 0.86 -13.77
C PHE A 109 3.12 0.94 -14.69
N ILE A 110 3.27 0.57 -15.97
CA ILE A 110 2.15 0.51 -16.91
C ILE A 110 1.10 -0.50 -16.45
N LEU A 111 1.54 -1.67 -15.97
CA LEU A 111 0.65 -2.69 -15.43
C LEU A 111 -0.09 -2.17 -14.19
N ALA A 112 0.57 -1.46 -13.28
CA ALA A 112 -0.05 -0.85 -12.10
C ALA A 112 -1.17 0.11 -12.49
N VAL A 113 -0.92 1.01 -13.46
CA VAL A 113 -1.92 1.94 -13.99
C VAL A 113 -3.14 1.19 -14.51
N VAL A 114 -2.92 0.14 -15.31
CA VAL A 114 -4.00 -0.69 -15.86
C VAL A 114 -4.78 -1.42 -14.76
N ILE A 115 -4.09 -2.01 -13.78
CA ILE A 115 -4.76 -2.75 -12.70
C ILE A 115 -5.55 -1.80 -11.80
N TYR A 116 -5.01 -0.63 -11.45
CA TYR A 116 -5.75 0.37 -10.68
C TYR A 116 -6.94 0.92 -11.46
N ALA A 117 -6.81 1.13 -12.78
CA ALA A 117 -7.95 1.51 -13.62
C ALA A 117 -9.05 0.43 -13.60
N LEU A 118 -8.68 -0.84 -13.72
CA LEU A 118 -9.62 -1.96 -13.61
C LEU A 118 -10.27 -2.04 -12.23
N ALA A 119 -9.50 -1.83 -11.15
CA ALA A 119 -10.03 -1.74 -9.80
C ALA A 119 -11.04 -0.58 -9.66
N GLY A 120 -10.72 0.58 -10.25
CA GLY A 120 -11.62 1.73 -10.36
C GLY A 120 -12.93 1.39 -11.07
N MET A 121 -12.87 0.61 -12.15
CA MET A 121 -14.07 0.16 -12.88
C MET A 121 -14.91 -0.85 -12.10
N VAL A 122 -14.28 -1.78 -11.38
CA VAL A 122 -14.97 -2.70 -10.46
C VAL A 122 -15.61 -1.93 -9.31
N GLY A 123 -14.97 -0.83 -8.92
CA GLY A 123 -15.35 0.14 -7.92
C GLY A 123 -14.56 -0.06 -6.64
N VAL A 124 -14.06 1.06 -6.14
CA VAL A 124 -13.13 1.14 -5.02
C VAL A 124 -13.92 1.51 -3.78
N ARG A 125 -13.70 0.74 -2.71
CA ARG A 125 -14.27 1.07 -1.41
C ARG A 125 -13.43 2.13 -0.74
N GLY A 126 -14.10 3.14 -0.20
CA GLY A 126 -13.51 4.19 0.62
C GLY A 126 -14.43 4.50 1.81
N VAL A 127 -13.98 5.42 2.65
CA VAL A 127 -14.77 5.88 3.79
C VAL A 127 -15.85 6.84 3.28
N ALA A 128 -17.10 6.58 3.62
CA ALA A 128 -18.24 7.44 3.29
C ALA A 128 -18.06 8.82 3.96
N PRO A 129 -18.41 9.92 3.28
CA PRO A 129 -18.23 11.27 3.79
C PRO A 129 -19.35 11.66 4.75
N ILE A 130 -19.38 10.98 5.90
CA ILE A 130 -20.35 11.19 6.97
C ILE A 130 -19.73 12.17 7.96
N VAL A 131 -20.46 13.23 8.32
CA VAL A 131 -19.95 14.35 9.14
C VAL A 131 -20.43 14.27 10.57
N GLU A 132 -19.59 14.72 11.49
CA GLU A 132 -19.94 14.99 12.88
C GLU A 132 -20.65 16.35 12.99
N ALA A 133 -21.45 16.53 14.04
CA ALA A 133 -22.04 17.83 14.35
C ALA A 133 -20.92 18.89 14.53
N PRO A 134 -21.02 20.06 13.88
CA PRO A 134 -20.02 21.11 14.02
C PRO A 134 -19.84 21.57 15.47
N ALA A 135 -18.59 21.87 15.85
CA ALA A 135 -18.33 22.53 17.13
C ALA A 135 -18.99 23.92 17.15
N ALA A 136 -19.44 24.35 18.34
CA ALA A 136 -20.19 25.60 18.50
C ALA A 136 -19.40 26.86 18.11
N ASP A 137 -18.07 26.78 18.09
CA ASP A 137 -17.12 27.83 17.71
C ASP A 137 -16.54 27.66 16.29
N SER A 138 -17.03 26.68 15.52
CA SER A 138 -16.57 26.41 14.16
C SER A 138 -17.20 27.32 13.10
N ALA A 139 -16.56 27.42 11.93
CA ALA A 139 -17.11 28.10 10.76
C ALA A 139 -18.45 27.51 10.28
N LEU A 140 -18.75 26.27 10.67
CA LEU A 140 -19.95 25.55 10.29
C LEU A 140 -21.11 25.70 11.30
N ALA A 141 -20.90 26.35 12.45
CA ALA A 141 -21.91 26.46 13.51
C ALA A 141 -23.21 27.16 13.10
N GLY A 142 -23.18 27.97 12.03
CA GLY A 142 -24.34 28.66 11.47
C GLY A 142 -25.22 27.80 10.55
N TYR A 143 -24.79 26.59 10.20
CA TYR A 143 -25.52 25.66 9.34
C TYR A 143 -26.21 24.58 10.16
N SER A 144 -27.37 24.10 9.70
CA SER A 144 -28.12 23.01 10.32
C SER A 144 -27.52 21.64 9.98
N ILE A 145 -26.21 21.48 10.18
CA ILE A 145 -25.50 20.22 9.97
C ILE A 145 -25.63 19.39 11.23
N GLU A 146 -26.19 18.20 11.10
CA GLU A 146 -26.33 17.25 12.20
C GLU A 146 -25.30 16.13 12.09
N ALA A 147 -25.03 15.49 13.23
CA ALA A 147 -24.20 14.29 13.25
C ALA A 147 -24.82 13.21 12.37
N GLN A 148 -23.99 12.51 11.62
CA GLN A 148 -24.37 11.48 10.63
C GLN A 148 -24.95 11.99 9.31
N ASP A 149 -24.97 13.30 9.08
CA ASP A 149 -25.26 13.82 7.76
C ASP A 149 -24.19 13.36 6.77
N ARG A 150 -24.60 13.07 5.53
CA ARG A 150 -23.69 12.57 4.50
C ARG A 150 -23.53 13.59 3.39
N ILE A 151 -22.29 13.96 3.08
CA ILE A 151 -22.00 14.74 1.88
C ILE A 151 -22.26 13.85 0.65
N VAL A 152 -23.11 14.32 -0.26
CA VAL A 152 -23.49 13.58 -1.47
C VAL A 152 -23.04 14.27 -2.76
N GLN A 153 -22.74 15.57 -2.69
CA GLN A 153 -22.29 16.35 -3.83
C GLN A 153 -21.43 17.53 -3.36
N VAL A 154 -20.41 17.88 -4.16
CA VAL A 154 -19.59 19.09 -4.01
C VAL A 154 -19.65 19.82 -5.37
N ASN A 155 -20.24 21.02 -5.41
CA ASN A 155 -20.69 21.70 -6.63
C ASN A 155 -21.49 20.77 -7.53
N ASP A 156 -21.05 20.53 -8.77
CA ASP A 156 -21.70 19.64 -9.73
C ASP A 156 -21.20 18.18 -9.64
N GLU A 157 -20.22 17.91 -8.76
CA GLU A 157 -19.56 16.61 -8.67
C GLU A 157 -20.19 15.71 -7.60
N PRO A 158 -20.76 14.54 -7.97
CA PRO A 158 -21.29 13.59 -7.01
C PRO A 158 -20.15 12.90 -6.25
N VAL A 159 -20.24 12.88 -4.93
CA VAL A 159 -19.20 12.30 -4.05
C VAL A 159 -19.76 11.11 -3.28
N ASN A 160 -18.98 10.04 -3.21
CA ASN A 160 -19.35 8.84 -2.46
C ASN A 160 -18.41 8.58 -1.30
N THR A 161 -17.15 9.03 -1.39
CA THR A 161 -16.12 8.85 -0.36
C THR A 161 -15.49 10.17 0.07
N TRP A 162 -14.83 10.20 1.23
CA TRP A 162 -13.99 11.32 1.66
C TRP A 162 -12.86 11.64 0.67
N THR A 163 -12.37 10.65 -0.08
CA THR A 163 -11.39 10.88 -1.14
C THR A 163 -12.00 11.71 -2.27
N ASP A 164 -13.25 11.40 -2.67
CA ASP A 164 -13.96 12.13 -3.72
C ASP A 164 -14.19 13.60 -3.29
N VAL A 165 -14.60 13.82 -2.03
CA VAL A 165 -14.76 15.17 -1.45
C VAL A 165 -13.43 15.94 -1.54
N ARG A 166 -12.32 15.32 -1.12
CA ARG A 166 -11.01 15.97 -1.15
C ARG A 166 -10.60 16.36 -2.56
N ILE A 167 -10.80 15.48 -3.54
CA ILE A 167 -10.45 15.75 -4.95
C ILE A 167 -11.29 16.91 -5.47
N ALA A 168 -12.61 16.89 -5.27
CA ALA A 168 -13.49 17.96 -5.71
C ALA A 168 -13.09 19.33 -5.10
N LEU A 169 -12.72 19.37 -3.83
CA LEU A 169 -12.26 20.60 -3.19
C LEU A 169 -10.94 21.13 -3.75
N ILE A 170 -10.00 20.24 -4.09
CA ILE A 170 -8.73 20.61 -4.71
C ILE A 170 -8.97 21.17 -6.12
N ASP A 171 -9.81 20.51 -6.92
CA ASP A 171 -10.12 20.94 -8.28
C ASP A 171 -10.77 22.33 -8.29
N LEU A 172 -11.71 22.59 -7.38
CA LEU A 172 -12.34 23.92 -7.25
C LEU A 172 -11.35 25.00 -6.82
N ALA A 173 -10.42 24.66 -5.94
CA ALA A 173 -9.40 25.62 -5.51
C ALA A 173 -8.43 25.95 -6.66
N LEU A 174 -8.14 25.00 -7.56
CA LEU A 174 -7.34 25.23 -8.77
C LEU A 174 -8.04 26.12 -9.82
N ASP A 175 -9.37 26.14 -9.81
CA ASP A 175 -10.21 26.93 -10.72
C ASP A 175 -10.51 28.36 -10.19
N ASP A 176 -9.77 28.83 -9.18
CA ASP A 176 -9.92 30.15 -8.53
C ASP A 176 -11.34 30.41 -7.98
N GLN A 177 -12.09 29.36 -7.64
CA GLN A 177 -13.41 29.49 -7.04
C GLN A 177 -13.29 30.03 -5.61
N THR A 178 -14.18 30.95 -5.23
CA THR A 178 -14.20 31.55 -3.90
C THR A 178 -15.28 30.98 -2.98
N GLU A 179 -16.15 30.14 -3.54
CA GLU A 179 -17.27 29.50 -2.83
C GLU A 179 -17.41 28.05 -3.29
N VAL A 180 -17.94 27.21 -2.41
CA VAL A 180 -18.25 25.81 -2.69
C VAL A 180 -19.65 25.48 -2.17
N ASP A 181 -20.46 24.93 -3.05
CA ASP A 181 -21.75 24.34 -2.75
C ASP A 181 -21.56 22.89 -2.29
N VAL A 182 -22.08 22.55 -1.12
CA VAL A 182 -22.02 21.20 -0.57
C VAL A 182 -23.44 20.72 -0.34
N ALA A 183 -23.85 19.66 -1.05
CA ALA A 183 -25.13 19.02 -0.81
C ALA A 183 -24.95 17.90 0.22
N LEU A 184 -25.76 17.95 1.28
CA LEU A 184 -25.81 16.96 2.34
C LEU A 184 -27.14 16.21 2.32
N ARG A 185 -27.09 14.95 2.74
CA ARG A 185 -28.25 14.14 3.05
C ARG A 185 -28.32 13.94 4.56
N SER A 186 -29.41 14.40 5.15
CA SER A 186 -29.72 14.19 6.56
C SER A 186 -29.97 12.72 6.87
N SER A 187 -29.75 12.34 8.13
CA SER A 187 -30.03 10.99 8.65
C SER A 187 -31.49 10.54 8.44
N ASP A 188 -32.44 11.47 8.37
CA ASP A 188 -33.86 11.22 8.07
C ASP A 188 -34.18 11.06 6.57
N GLY A 189 -33.18 11.22 5.71
CA GLY A 189 -33.27 11.09 4.26
C GLY A 189 -33.54 12.40 3.50
N GLY A 190 -33.76 13.52 4.20
CA GLY A 190 -33.85 14.85 3.59
C GLY A 190 -32.54 15.26 2.92
N GLN A 191 -32.60 16.02 1.82
CA GLN A 191 -31.43 16.62 1.20
C GLN A 191 -31.48 18.14 1.32
N TYR A 192 -30.35 18.74 1.66
CA TYR A 192 -30.19 20.17 1.76
C TYR A 192 -28.79 20.58 1.26
N GLN A 193 -28.62 21.86 0.94
CA GLN A 193 -27.37 22.39 0.40
C GLN A 193 -26.91 23.56 1.26
N ILE A 194 -25.61 23.66 1.43
CA ILE A 194 -24.93 24.78 2.08
C ILE A 194 -23.87 25.34 1.14
N THR A 195 -23.61 26.64 1.24
CA THR A 195 -22.55 27.31 0.45
C THR A 195 -21.50 27.80 1.42
N LEU A 196 -20.25 27.37 1.23
CA LEU A 196 -19.13 27.68 2.11
C LEU A 196 -18.12 28.57 1.38
N PRO A 197 -17.49 29.54 2.07
CA PRO A 197 -16.38 30.28 1.49
C PRO A 197 -15.18 29.34 1.29
N LEU A 198 -14.65 29.31 0.08
CA LEU A 198 -13.43 28.60 -0.26
C LEU A 198 -12.25 29.57 -0.14
N SER A 199 -11.35 29.29 0.81
CA SER A 199 -10.16 30.12 0.99
C SER A 199 -9.08 29.71 -0.02
N PRO A 200 -8.42 30.65 -0.72
CA PRO A 200 -7.24 30.36 -1.55
C PRO A 200 -6.11 29.67 -0.77
N ALA A 201 -6.10 29.84 0.57
CA ALA A 201 -5.15 29.16 1.46
C ALA A 201 -5.27 27.63 1.46
N LEU A 202 -6.39 27.06 0.97
CA LEU A 202 -6.55 25.61 0.81
C LEU A 202 -5.45 24.98 -0.06
N LEU A 203 -4.93 25.73 -1.04
CA LEU A 203 -3.82 25.27 -1.90
C LEU A 203 -2.44 25.57 -1.32
N GLU A 204 -2.33 26.51 -0.39
CA GLU A 204 -1.05 26.97 0.15
C GLU A 204 -0.56 26.10 1.32
N SER A 205 -1.46 25.42 2.02
CA SER A 205 -1.09 24.52 3.11
C SER A 205 -0.91 23.10 2.61
N THR A 206 0.33 22.63 2.52
CA THR A 206 0.62 21.18 2.38
C THR A 206 0.36 20.38 3.66
N ASP A 207 0.18 21.07 4.79
CA ASP A 207 0.13 20.43 6.12
C ASP A 207 -1.29 20.21 6.65
N ASN A 208 -2.31 20.88 6.09
CA ASN A 208 -3.69 20.84 6.62
C ASN A 208 -4.68 20.27 5.60
N ASP A 209 -5.57 19.39 6.07
CA ASP A 209 -6.58 18.72 5.25
C ASP A 209 -7.63 19.71 4.71
N PRO A 210 -7.90 19.78 3.39
CA PRO A 210 -8.99 20.58 2.81
C PRO A 210 -10.35 20.42 3.50
N ILE A 211 -10.66 19.20 3.96
CA ILE A 211 -11.91 18.88 4.64
C ILE A 211 -11.97 19.59 6.01
N GLU A 212 -10.88 19.52 6.77
CA GLU A 212 -10.78 20.16 8.10
C GLU A 212 -10.76 21.68 7.98
N GLN A 213 -10.15 22.23 6.92
CA GLN A 213 -10.13 23.68 6.67
C GLN A 213 -11.51 24.26 6.39
N LEU A 214 -12.41 23.49 5.78
CA LEU A 214 -13.82 23.85 5.63
C LEU A 214 -14.62 23.64 6.94
N GLY A 215 -13.98 23.12 7.99
CA GLY A 215 -14.60 22.89 9.29
C GLY A 215 -15.35 21.57 9.41
N PHE A 216 -15.31 20.71 8.40
CA PHE A 216 -15.93 19.39 8.48
C PHE A 216 -15.07 18.43 9.30
N THR A 217 -15.71 17.74 10.23
CA THR A 217 -15.09 16.66 11.00
C THR A 217 -15.71 15.33 10.57
N PRO A 218 -14.93 14.32 10.18
CA PRO A 218 -15.45 12.99 9.90
C PRO A 218 -16.17 12.42 11.13
N TRP A 219 -17.39 11.94 10.94
CA TRP A 219 -18.12 11.23 11.97
C TRP A 219 -17.38 9.94 12.33
N ALA A 220 -17.11 9.76 13.61
CA ALA A 220 -16.55 8.55 14.14
C ALA A 220 -17.56 7.88 15.06
N PRO A 221 -17.89 6.61 14.85
CA PRO A 221 -18.81 5.91 15.72
C PRO A 221 -18.23 5.75 17.12
N LYS A 222 -19.08 5.95 18.14
CA LYS A 222 -18.72 5.66 19.53
C LYS A 222 -18.60 4.14 19.72
N LEU A 223 -17.37 3.65 19.69
CA LEU A 223 -17.08 2.25 19.97
C LEU A 223 -17.38 1.95 21.44
N ALA A 224 -18.07 0.84 21.71
CA ALA A 224 -18.29 0.37 23.07
C ALA A 224 -16.93 0.17 23.78
N PRO A 225 -16.83 0.47 25.09
CA PRO A 225 -15.59 0.36 25.86
C PRO A 225 -15.25 -1.11 26.21
N MET A 226 -15.33 -2.01 25.23
CA MET A 226 -15.13 -3.44 25.40
C MET A 226 -13.74 -3.86 24.92
N ILE A 227 -13.04 -4.60 25.77
CA ILE A 227 -11.70 -5.13 25.46
C ILE A 227 -11.84 -6.26 24.45
N GLY A 228 -11.35 -6.07 23.23
CA GLY A 228 -11.28 -7.10 22.19
C GLY A 228 -10.09 -8.02 22.33
N GLY A 229 -8.94 -7.48 22.73
CA GLY A 229 -7.69 -8.19 22.87
C GLY A 229 -6.73 -7.50 23.83
N LEU A 230 -5.75 -8.25 24.30
CA LEU A 230 -4.70 -7.78 25.20
C LEU A 230 -3.33 -8.09 24.61
N ALA A 231 -2.39 -7.18 24.80
CA ALA A 231 -0.99 -7.39 24.44
C ALA A 231 -0.36 -8.39 25.43
N PRO A 232 0.35 -9.44 24.95
CA PRO A 232 1.04 -10.37 25.80
C PRO A 232 2.07 -9.67 26.71
N GLY A 233 2.03 -9.94 28.01
CA GLY A 233 2.82 -9.28 29.04
C GLY A 233 2.44 -7.81 29.29
N GLY A 234 1.31 -7.34 28.75
CA GLY A 234 0.84 -5.97 28.88
C GLY A 234 0.28 -5.66 30.28
N ALA A 235 0.23 -4.38 30.63
CA ALA A 235 -0.23 -3.92 31.96
C ALA A 235 -1.62 -4.45 32.33
N ALA A 236 -2.57 -4.41 31.38
CA ALA A 236 -3.92 -4.93 31.57
C ALA A 236 -3.94 -6.46 31.79
N GLU A 237 -3.16 -7.21 31.01
CA GLU A 237 -3.09 -8.67 31.15
C GLU A 237 -2.48 -9.05 32.50
N MET A 238 -1.38 -8.39 32.91
CA MET A 238 -0.75 -8.60 34.20
C MET A 238 -1.66 -8.26 35.38
N ALA A 239 -2.53 -7.27 35.23
CA ALA A 239 -3.52 -6.90 36.24
C ALA A 239 -4.74 -7.84 36.27
N GLY A 240 -4.88 -8.75 35.31
CA GLY A 240 -5.96 -9.75 35.27
C GLY A 240 -7.21 -9.33 34.49
N LEU A 241 -7.12 -8.26 33.68
CA LEU A 241 -8.14 -7.94 32.67
C LEU A 241 -8.16 -9.02 31.59
N LYS A 242 -9.32 -9.20 30.94
CA LYS A 242 -9.56 -10.24 29.94
C LYS A 242 -10.30 -9.67 28.73
N ALA A 243 -10.22 -10.39 27.62
CA ALA A 243 -11.04 -10.09 26.46
C ALA A 243 -12.52 -10.27 26.82
N ASN A 244 -13.36 -9.41 26.25
CA ASN A 244 -14.78 -9.22 26.52
C ASN A 244 -15.14 -8.53 27.85
N ASP A 245 -14.16 -8.05 28.62
CA ASP A 245 -14.45 -7.12 29.71
C ASP A 245 -15.01 -5.81 29.14
N LEU A 246 -16.13 -5.35 29.70
CA LEU A 246 -16.70 -4.03 29.39
C LEU A 246 -16.22 -3.04 30.45
N VAL A 247 -15.39 -2.07 30.06
CA VAL A 247 -14.90 -1.05 30.98
C VAL A 247 -16.04 -0.09 31.32
N LEU A 248 -16.39 -0.03 32.61
CA LEU A 248 -17.46 0.81 33.13
C LEU A 248 -16.92 2.15 33.64
N SER A 249 -15.75 2.14 34.30
CA SER A 249 -15.12 3.37 34.81
C SER A 249 -13.60 3.26 34.97
N LEU A 250 -12.94 4.42 34.94
CA LEU A 250 -11.53 4.62 35.26
C LEU A 250 -11.41 5.68 36.35
N ASP A 251 -10.84 5.33 37.51
CA ASP A 251 -10.79 6.18 38.71
C ASP A 251 -12.13 6.86 39.03
N ASP A 252 -13.18 6.04 39.06
CA ASP A 252 -14.57 6.45 39.32
C ASP A 252 -15.19 7.40 38.27
N GLN A 253 -14.47 7.73 37.18
CA GLN A 253 -15.03 8.42 36.02
C GLN A 253 -15.73 7.41 35.09
N PRO A 254 -17.03 7.58 34.80
CA PRO A 254 -17.75 6.72 33.87
C PRO A 254 -17.11 6.74 32.48
N ILE A 255 -17.03 5.57 31.85
CA ILE A 255 -16.55 5.41 30.49
C ILE A 255 -17.72 4.93 29.63
N GLU A 256 -18.08 5.70 28.61
CA GLU A 256 -19.17 5.36 27.69
C GLU A 256 -18.64 4.85 26.35
N SER A 257 -17.40 5.19 26.00
CA SER A 257 -16.80 4.87 24.71
C SER A 257 -15.32 4.52 24.82
N TRP A 258 -14.81 3.84 23.80
CA TRP A 258 -13.39 3.54 23.69
C TRP A 258 -12.51 4.80 23.62
N SER A 259 -12.99 5.87 22.98
CA SER A 259 -12.29 7.16 22.95
C SER A 259 -12.09 7.76 24.34
N ASP A 260 -13.05 7.56 25.25
CA ASP A 260 -12.94 8.05 26.64
C ASP A 260 -11.81 7.34 27.37
N ILE A 261 -11.63 6.03 27.14
CA ILE A 261 -10.50 5.27 27.69
C ILE A 261 -9.18 5.88 27.23
N VAL A 262 -9.03 6.13 25.92
CA VAL A 262 -7.78 6.67 25.37
C VAL A 262 -7.48 8.06 25.92
N ALA A 263 -8.49 8.95 25.94
CA ALA A 263 -8.36 10.31 26.46
C ALA A 263 -7.98 10.30 27.95
N PHE A 264 -8.66 9.47 28.76
CA PHE A 264 -8.38 9.33 30.18
C PHE A 264 -6.96 8.81 30.43
N LEU A 265 -6.51 7.81 29.68
CA LEU A 265 -5.17 7.24 29.80
C LEU A 265 -4.07 8.27 29.55
N GLN A 266 -4.20 9.12 28.52
CA GLN A 266 -3.19 10.16 28.27
C GLN A 266 -3.18 11.23 29.37
N ALA A 267 -4.34 11.54 29.98
CA ALA A 267 -4.44 12.51 31.07
C ALA A 267 -3.95 11.96 32.43
N SER A 268 -3.78 10.64 32.57
CA SER A 268 -3.45 9.98 33.83
C SER A 268 -2.01 10.13 34.32
N GLU A 269 -1.11 10.64 33.47
CA GLU A 269 0.33 10.79 33.74
C GLU A 269 1.05 9.51 34.25
N GLY A 270 0.47 8.33 34.02
CA GLY A 270 1.05 7.04 34.41
C GLY A 270 0.79 6.64 35.87
N ALA A 271 -0.16 7.29 36.53
CA ALA A 271 -0.67 6.86 37.83
C ALA A 271 -1.29 5.45 37.77
N VAL A 272 -1.36 4.76 38.90
CA VAL A 272 -2.11 3.49 38.98
C VAL A 272 -3.60 3.82 38.90
N LEU A 273 -4.29 3.20 37.95
CA LEU A 273 -5.70 3.46 37.66
C LEU A 273 -6.57 2.37 38.24
N LYS A 274 -7.65 2.78 38.87
CA LYS A 274 -8.73 1.90 39.28
C LYS A 274 -9.63 1.65 38.08
N VAL A 275 -9.52 0.47 37.49
CA VAL A 275 -10.31 0.04 36.33
C VAL A 275 -11.47 -0.82 36.82
N VAL A 276 -12.70 -0.34 36.64
CA VAL A 276 -13.91 -1.13 36.91
C VAL A 276 -14.45 -1.67 35.61
N VAL A 277 -14.66 -2.98 35.55
CA VAL A 277 -15.19 -3.67 34.37
C VAL A 277 -16.39 -4.54 34.73
N GLU A 278 -17.29 -4.71 33.78
CA GLU A 278 -18.29 -5.79 33.80
C GLU A 278 -17.72 -7.02 33.11
N ARG A 279 -17.75 -8.15 33.81
CA ARG A 279 -17.40 -9.47 33.31
C ARG A 279 -18.49 -10.44 33.73
N ASP A 280 -19.11 -11.12 32.77
CA ASP A 280 -20.20 -12.08 33.00
C ASP A 280 -21.36 -11.48 33.84
N GLY A 281 -21.66 -10.20 33.65
CA GLY A 281 -22.71 -9.48 34.39
C GLY A 281 -22.35 -9.10 35.83
N GLN A 282 -21.09 -9.27 36.24
CA GLN A 282 -20.59 -8.85 37.55
C GLN A 282 -19.54 -7.75 37.41
N SER A 283 -19.63 -6.74 38.27
CA SER A 283 -18.62 -5.69 38.37
C SER A 283 -17.36 -6.21 39.07
N GLN A 284 -16.21 -6.06 38.44
CA GLN A 284 -14.90 -6.38 38.98
C GLN A 284 -14.00 -5.15 38.92
N GLN A 285 -13.13 -4.99 39.91
CA GLN A 285 -12.19 -3.87 40.00
C GLN A 285 -10.76 -4.38 39.90
N PHE A 286 -9.94 -3.67 39.14
CA PHE A 286 -8.53 -3.95 38.94
C PHE A 286 -7.72 -2.68 39.11
N ASP A 287 -6.57 -2.77 39.78
CA ASP A 287 -5.60 -1.68 39.84
C ASP A 287 -4.56 -1.91 38.74
N VAL A 288 -4.57 -1.05 37.73
CA VAL A 288 -3.74 -1.21 36.53
C VAL A 288 -2.81 -0.02 36.39
N LYS A 289 -1.50 -0.28 36.31
CA LYS A 289 -0.51 0.77 36.06
C LYS A 289 -0.21 0.87 34.56
N PRO A 290 -0.52 1.99 33.89
CA PRO A 290 -0.17 2.18 32.48
C PRO A 290 1.33 2.04 32.26
N ALA A 291 1.71 1.35 31.18
CA ALA A 291 3.07 1.34 30.68
C ALA A 291 3.29 2.52 29.72
N VAL A 292 4.52 3.00 29.62
CA VAL A 292 4.90 4.01 28.62
C VAL A 292 5.47 3.29 27.41
N VAL A 293 4.83 3.44 26.26
CA VAL A 293 5.27 2.90 24.97
C VAL A 293 5.28 4.04 23.97
N ASP A 294 6.45 4.31 23.37
CA ASP A 294 6.65 5.41 22.42
C ASP A 294 6.13 6.78 22.93
N GLY A 295 6.35 7.07 24.21
CA GLY A 295 5.93 8.32 24.85
C GLY A 295 4.43 8.43 25.16
N ARG A 296 3.65 7.36 24.97
CA ARG A 296 2.21 7.31 25.28
C ARG A 296 1.92 6.34 26.42
N TYR A 297 0.96 6.70 27.27
CA TYR A 297 0.48 5.82 28.33
C TYR A 297 -0.48 4.79 27.74
N MET A 298 -0.22 3.50 27.99
CA MET A 298 -0.98 2.39 27.42
C MET A 298 -1.22 1.29 28.44
N LEU A 299 -2.44 0.73 28.44
CA LEU A 299 -2.75 -0.49 29.20
C LEU A 299 -2.43 -1.78 28.43
N GLY A 300 -2.14 -1.69 27.13
CA GLY A 300 -1.96 -2.85 26.26
C GLY A 300 -3.27 -3.56 25.93
N ILE A 301 -4.36 -2.80 25.73
CA ILE A 301 -5.69 -3.30 25.35
C ILE A 301 -6.03 -2.82 23.94
N GLN A 302 -6.84 -3.59 23.23
CA GLN A 302 -7.35 -3.27 21.90
C GLN A 302 -8.88 -3.28 21.91
N ALA A 303 -9.50 -2.36 21.18
CA ALA A 303 -10.95 -2.32 21.04
C ALA A 303 -11.45 -3.60 20.39
N ARG A 304 -12.64 -4.06 20.79
CA ARG A 304 -13.30 -5.15 20.06
C ARG A 304 -13.67 -4.68 18.65
N PRO A 305 -13.24 -5.39 17.59
CA PRO A 305 -13.68 -5.10 16.24
C PRO A 305 -15.20 -5.28 16.12
N ASP A 306 -15.88 -4.30 15.52
CA ASP A 306 -17.28 -4.43 15.12
C ASP A 306 -17.38 -4.35 13.59
N PRO A 307 -17.46 -5.49 12.88
CA PRO A 307 -17.52 -5.52 11.41
C PRO A 307 -18.71 -4.73 10.85
N SER A 308 -19.85 -4.69 11.56
CA SER A 308 -21.05 -4.00 11.07
C SER A 308 -20.86 -2.49 10.97
N LEU A 309 -20.00 -1.95 11.82
CA LEU A 309 -19.62 -0.56 11.87
C LEU A 309 -18.63 -0.18 10.76
N TYR A 310 -17.71 -1.09 10.43
CA TYR A 310 -16.80 -0.92 9.29
C TYR A 310 -17.56 -0.94 7.97
N ASP A 311 -18.57 -1.80 7.85
CA ASP A 311 -19.39 -1.90 6.64
C ASP A 311 -20.31 -0.67 6.47
N SER A 312 -20.85 -0.11 7.56
CA SER A 312 -21.71 1.08 7.49
C SER A 312 -20.97 2.36 7.10
N LEU A 313 -19.67 2.43 7.39
CA LEU A 313 -18.79 3.53 6.98
C LEU A 313 -18.20 3.36 5.58
N GLN A 314 -18.39 2.22 4.92
CA GLN A 314 -17.87 1.99 3.57
C GLN A 314 -18.83 2.55 2.53
N ALA A 315 -18.28 3.30 1.59
CA ALA A 315 -18.92 3.67 0.34
C ALA A 315 -18.07 3.20 -0.84
N LYS A 316 -18.71 3.07 -2.00
CA LYS A 316 -18.05 2.58 -3.21
C LYS A 316 -18.12 3.63 -4.32
N THR A 317 -16.98 3.97 -4.88
CA THR A 317 -16.85 4.85 -6.05
C THR A 317 -16.45 4.02 -7.26
N THR A 318 -17.13 4.21 -8.39
CA THR A 318 -16.80 3.54 -9.67
C THR A 318 -16.35 4.56 -10.70
N TYR A 319 -15.24 4.29 -11.36
CA TYR A 319 -14.69 5.13 -12.42
C TYR A 319 -14.93 4.48 -13.79
N ARG A 320 -15.15 5.29 -14.84
CA ARG A 320 -15.44 4.78 -16.20
C ARG A 320 -14.59 5.48 -17.24
N GLY A 321 -14.41 4.84 -18.39
CA GLY A 321 -13.73 5.44 -19.54
C GLY A 321 -12.34 5.97 -19.20
N PHE A 322 -12.10 7.26 -19.49
CA PHE A 322 -10.83 7.92 -19.21
C PHE A 322 -10.62 8.23 -17.72
N ASP A 323 -11.68 8.43 -16.94
CA ASP A 323 -11.58 8.70 -15.49
C ASP A 323 -10.97 7.52 -14.75
N ALA A 324 -11.28 6.28 -15.20
CA ALA A 324 -10.66 5.09 -14.66
C ALA A 324 -9.15 5.03 -14.96
N LEU A 325 -8.74 5.48 -16.15
CA LEU A 325 -7.33 5.52 -16.51
C LEU A 325 -6.58 6.59 -15.69
N ASN A 326 -7.18 7.78 -15.53
CA ASN A 326 -6.64 8.85 -14.70
C ASN A 326 -6.49 8.39 -13.26
N TYR A 327 -7.55 7.80 -12.68
CA TYR A 327 -7.48 7.16 -11.36
C TYR A 327 -6.32 6.16 -11.26
N GLY A 328 -6.09 5.35 -12.31
CA GLY A 328 -4.98 4.42 -12.37
C GLY A 328 -3.61 5.09 -12.37
N VAL A 329 -3.45 6.20 -13.09
CA VAL A 329 -2.23 7.01 -13.13
C VAL A 329 -1.97 7.65 -11.77
N ASP A 330 -2.97 8.33 -11.21
CA ASP A 330 -2.86 9.05 -9.95
C ASP A 330 -2.52 8.09 -8.82
N LYS A 331 -3.22 6.95 -8.73
CA LYS A 331 -2.92 5.93 -7.71
C LYS A 331 -1.54 5.32 -7.88
N THR A 332 -1.07 5.16 -9.11
CA THR A 332 0.28 4.68 -9.36
C THR A 332 1.32 5.68 -8.86
N ILE A 333 1.10 6.98 -9.09
CA ILE A 333 1.95 8.06 -8.59
C ILE A 333 1.92 8.11 -7.06
N ASP A 334 0.74 8.13 -6.45
CA ASP A 334 0.54 8.11 -4.99
C ASP A 334 1.35 6.98 -4.35
N MET A 335 1.17 5.75 -4.84
CA MET A 335 1.85 4.59 -4.29
C MET A 335 3.34 4.59 -4.58
N THR A 336 3.78 5.20 -5.68
CA THR A 336 5.20 5.38 -5.97
C THR A 336 5.84 6.31 -4.94
N VAL A 337 5.21 7.47 -4.67
CA VAL A 337 5.67 8.44 -3.66
C VAL A 337 5.68 7.81 -2.28
N LEU A 338 4.62 7.10 -1.90
CA LEU A 338 4.51 6.42 -0.62
C LEU A 338 5.60 5.36 -0.46
N THR A 339 5.82 4.51 -1.47
CA THR A 339 6.86 3.49 -1.45
C THR A 339 8.26 4.11 -1.35
N LEU A 340 8.55 5.16 -2.11
CA LEU A 340 9.83 5.88 -2.01
C LEU A 340 10.01 6.52 -0.63
N GLY A 341 8.96 7.10 -0.05
CA GLY A 341 8.97 7.67 1.30
C GLY A 341 9.24 6.61 2.37
N MET A 342 8.61 5.43 2.26
CA MET A 342 8.85 4.28 3.13
C MET A 342 10.29 3.78 3.03
N ILE A 343 10.81 3.63 1.81
CA ILE A 343 12.21 3.23 1.58
C ILE A 343 13.17 4.26 2.18
N LYS A 344 12.91 5.56 1.99
CA LYS A 344 13.70 6.64 2.59
C LYS A 344 13.75 6.53 4.11
N LYS A 345 12.59 6.38 4.77
CA LYS A 345 12.53 6.23 6.24
C LYS A 345 13.28 4.99 6.74
N LEU A 346 13.24 3.90 5.98
CA LEU A 346 13.99 2.68 6.30
C LEU A 346 15.51 2.87 6.19
N ILE A 347 15.98 3.58 5.16
CA ILE A 347 17.41 3.87 4.97
C ILE A 347 17.93 4.83 6.05
N VAL A 348 17.13 5.83 6.44
CA VAL A 348 17.49 6.81 7.48
C VAL A 348 17.41 6.22 8.89
N GLY A 349 16.71 5.09 9.08
CA GLY A 349 16.53 4.43 10.37
C GLY A 349 15.34 4.93 11.20
N GLU A 350 14.44 5.69 10.58
CA GLU A 350 13.18 6.17 11.19
C GLU A 350 12.08 5.10 11.16
N ALA A 351 12.20 4.09 10.27
CA ALA A 351 11.28 2.97 10.19
C ALA A 351 11.94 1.66 10.65
N SER A 352 11.19 0.85 11.40
CA SER A 352 11.66 -0.45 11.86
C SER A 352 11.80 -1.44 10.71
N VAL A 353 12.95 -2.13 10.65
CA VAL A 353 13.19 -3.23 9.71
C VAL A 353 12.27 -4.44 9.92
N LYS A 354 11.55 -4.52 11.05
CA LYS A 354 10.51 -5.53 11.31
C LYS A 354 9.29 -5.37 10.41
N ASN A 355 9.15 -4.21 9.76
CA ASN A 355 8.07 -3.91 8.83
C ASN A 355 8.34 -4.42 7.40
N ILE A 356 9.53 -5.00 7.15
CA ILE A 356 9.81 -5.67 5.88
C ILE A 356 9.06 -7.01 5.88
N SER A 357 8.04 -7.11 5.04
CA SER A 357 7.24 -8.31 4.82
C SER A 357 8.01 -9.34 3.99
N GLY A 358 8.03 -10.59 4.44
CA GLY A 358 8.55 -11.70 3.66
C GLY A 358 7.48 -12.37 2.77
N PRO A 359 7.88 -13.40 2.01
CA PRO A 359 6.99 -14.11 1.08
C PRO A 359 5.76 -14.73 1.76
N VAL A 360 5.85 -15.14 3.03
CA VAL A 360 4.73 -15.76 3.75
C VAL A 360 3.69 -14.70 4.09
N THR A 361 4.12 -13.55 4.60
CA THR A 361 3.23 -12.40 4.84
C THR A 361 2.57 -11.97 3.52
N ILE A 362 3.33 -11.84 2.43
CA ILE A 362 2.75 -11.45 1.12
C ILE A 362 1.70 -12.45 0.66
N ALA A 363 1.91 -13.76 0.85
CA ALA A 363 0.94 -14.77 0.46
C ALA A 363 -0.35 -14.71 1.29
N GLN A 364 -0.25 -14.45 2.58
CA GLN A 364 -1.42 -14.26 3.43
C GLN A 364 -2.22 -13.02 3.05
N VAL A 365 -1.54 -11.88 2.81
CA VAL A 365 -2.22 -10.64 2.39
C VAL A 365 -2.84 -10.82 0.99
N ALA A 366 -2.20 -11.58 0.10
CA ALA A 366 -2.78 -11.94 -1.20
C ALA A 366 -4.09 -12.73 -1.05
N GLY A 367 -4.12 -13.74 -0.18
CA GLY A 367 -5.34 -14.52 0.06
C GLY A 367 -6.43 -13.73 0.79
N GLN A 368 -6.07 -12.98 1.82
CA GLN A 368 -7.00 -12.10 2.54
C GLN A 368 -7.62 -11.05 1.61
N SER A 369 -6.81 -10.40 0.77
CA SER A 369 -7.33 -9.43 -0.21
C SER A 369 -8.27 -10.10 -1.23
N ALA A 370 -7.97 -11.32 -1.67
CA ALA A 370 -8.86 -12.09 -2.53
C ALA A 370 -10.18 -12.48 -1.85
N GLU A 371 -10.17 -12.76 -0.54
CA GLU A 371 -11.37 -13.03 0.26
C GLU A 371 -12.23 -11.76 0.47
N MET A 372 -11.60 -10.61 0.67
CA MET A 372 -12.30 -9.32 0.88
C MET A 372 -13.00 -8.82 -0.39
N GLY A 373 -12.50 -9.18 -1.57
CA GLY A 373 -13.12 -8.85 -2.84
C GLY A 373 -12.11 -8.60 -3.96
N LEU A 374 -12.61 -8.60 -5.19
CA LEU A 374 -11.78 -8.38 -6.37
C LEU A 374 -11.11 -7.00 -6.38
N ASP A 375 -11.79 -5.97 -5.87
CA ASP A 375 -11.27 -4.61 -5.72
C ASP A 375 -10.02 -4.57 -4.82
N TYR A 376 -10.06 -5.23 -3.66
CA TYR A 376 -8.91 -5.33 -2.75
C TYR A 376 -7.75 -6.12 -3.36
N TYR A 377 -8.05 -7.24 -4.02
CA TYR A 377 -7.03 -8.08 -4.65
C TYR A 377 -6.33 -7.37 -5.81
N LEU A 378 -7.07 -6.66 -6.66
CA LEU A 378 -6.49 -5.84 -7.73
C LEU A 378 -5.66 -4.69 -7.14
N GLY A 379 -6.17 -3.99 -6.12
CA GLY A 379 -5.43 -2.92 -5.44
C GLY A 379 -4.11 -3.41 -4.84
N PHE A 380 -4.11 -4.59 -4.23
CA PHE A 380 -2.91 -5.24 -3.70
C PHE A 380 -1.93 -5.65 -4.81
N MET A 381 -2.43 -6.23 -5.90
CA MET A 381 -1.60 -6.59 -7.06
C MET A 381 -0.94 -5.36 -7.69
N ALA A 382 -1.68 -4.26 -7.83
CA ALA A 382 -1.15 -3.01 -8.34
C ALA A 382 -0.10 -2.39 -7.41
N LEU A 383 -0.34 -2.41 -6.09
CA LEU A 383 0.63 -1.95 -5.08
C LEU A 383 1.95 -2.72 -5.19
N LEU A 384 1.87 -4.04 -5.31
CA LEU A 384 3.06 -4.88 -5.50
C LEU A 384 3.72 -4.64 -6.86
N SER A 385 2.95 -4.34 -7.91
CA SER A 385 3.50 -3.95 -9.22
C SER A 385 4.33 -2.68 -9.12
N VAL A 386 3.79 -1.63 -8.49
CA VAL A 386 4.52 -0.38 -8.21
C VAL A 386 5.75 -0.65 -7.37
N SER A 387 5.61 -1.42 -6.29
CA SER A 387 6.71 -1.75 -5.40
C SER A 387 7.83 -2.46 -6.17
N LEU A 388 7.51 -3.49 -6.96
CA LEU A 388 8.47 -4.22 -7.77
C LEU A 388 9.16 -3.33 -8.81
N ALA A 389 8.43 -2.38 -9.43
CA ALA A 389 9.02 -1.40 -10.34
C ALA A 389 10.03 -0.49 -9.61
N VAL A 390 9.63 0.09 -8.48
CA VAL A 390 10.48 0.98 -7.66
C VAL A 390 11.71 0.24 -7.15
N PHE A 391 11.54 -0.95 -6.56
CA PHE A 391 12.65 -1.76 -6.07
C PHE A 391 13.63 -2.09 -7.19
N ASN A 392 13.16 -2.52 -8.36
CA ASN A 392 14.04 -2.84 -9.48
C ASN A 392 14.75 -1.62 -10.06
N LEU A 393 14.22 -0.39 -9.92
CA LEU A 393 14.92 0.82 -10.34
C LEU A 393 15.93 1.35 -9.32
N MET A 394 15.95 0.80 -8.09
CA MET A 394 16.93 1.22 -7.10
C MET A 394 18.37 0.90 -7.55
N PRO A 395 19.36 1.70 -7.13
CA PRO A 395 20.77 1.50 -7.46
C PRO A 395 21.41 0.34 -6.67
N VAL A 396 20.71 -0.79 -6.57
CA VAL A 396 21.17 -2.00 -5.88
C VAL A 396 21.72 -2.96 -6.95
N PRO A 397 22.94 -3.49 -6.79
CA PRO A 397 23.48 -4.44 -7.75
C PRO A 397 22.63 -5.71 -7.82
N VAL A 398 22.62 -6.38 -8.98
CA VAL A 398 21.73 -7.52 -9.35
C VAL A 398 20.33 -7.09 -9.82
N LEU A 399 19.83 -5.93 -9.37
CA LEU A 399 18.60 -5.34 -9.91
C LEU A 399 18.88 -4.51 -11.17
N ASP A 400 17.83 -4.21 -11.94
CA ASP A 400 17.91 -3.42 -13.17
C ASP A 400 18.53 -2.04 -12.95
N GLY A 401 18.17 -1.36 -11.87
CA GLY A 401 18.70 -0.06 -11.48
C GLY A 401 20.19 -0.08 -11.18
N GLY A 402 20.72 -1.22 -10.72
CA GLY A 402 22.16 -1.46 -10.61
C GLY A 402 22.86 -1.51 -11.96
N HIS A 403 22.24 -2.13 -12.96
CA HIS A 403 22.74 -2.11 -14.35
C HIS A 403 22.67 -0.72 -14.96
N LEU A 404 21.56 0.01 -14.76
CA LEU A 404 21.40 1.39 -15.20
C LEU A 404 22.43 2.32 -14.56
N LEU A 405 22.72 2.16 -13.25
CA LEU A 405 23.80 2.89 -12.59
C LEU A 405 25.16 2.57 -13.21
N GLY A 406 25.43 1.30 -13.50
CA GLY A 406 26.64 0.89 -14.21
C GLY A 406 26.78 1.56 -15.58
N TYR A 407 25.68 1.67 -16.33
CA TYR A 407 25.63 2.36 -17.61
C TYR A 407 25.79 3.88 -17.48
N LEU A 408 25.23 4.49 -16.44
CA LEU A 408 25.48 5.90 -16.14
C LEU A 408 26.96 6.17 -15.86
N VAL A 409 27.62 5.29 -15.09
CA VAL A 409 29.06 5.38 -14.83
C VAL A 409 29.87 5.16 -16.13
N GLU A 410 29.45 4.25 -17.00
CA GLU A 410 30.05 4.04 -18.33
C GLU A 410 29.92 5.30 -19.21
N ALA A 411 28.75 5.95 -19.22
CA ALA A 411 28.51 7.19 -19.96
C ALA A 411 29.45 8.32 -19.52
N ILE A 412 29.59 8.51 -18.20
CA ILE A 412 30.45 9.56 -17.62
C ILE A 412 31.93 9.28 -17.90
N ARG A 413 32.36 8.02 -17.83
CA ARG A 413 33.77 7.62 -17.99
C ARG A 413 34.19 7.42 -19.44
N GLY A 414 33.25 7.30 -20.37
CA GLY A 414 33.48 6.95 -21.78
C GLY A 414 33.98 5.52 -22.01
N ARG A 415 34.03 4.68 -20.97
CA ARG A 415 34.48 3.28 -21.05
C ARG A 415 33.72 2.38 -20.07
N PRO A 416 33.46 1.11 -20.44
CA PRO A 416 32.75 0.17 -19.57
C PRO A 416 33.54 -0.13 -18.30
N LEU A 417 32.83 -0.53 -17.25
CA LEU A 417 33.44 -1.08 -16.04
C LEU A 417 34.21 -2.36 -16.38
N SER A 418 35.33 -2.59 -15.68
CA SER A 418 36.07 -3.83 -15.84
C SER A 418 35.22 -5.02 -15.39
N GLU A 419 35.35 -6.17 -16.04
CA GLU A 419 34.60 -7.38 -15.68
C GLU A 419 34.79 -7.77 -14.21
N ARG A 420 36.00 -7.57 -13.67
CA ARG A 420 36.28 -7.77 -12.25
C ARG A 420 35.46 -6.86 -11.35
N THR A 421 35.40 -5.55 -11.69
CA THR A 421 34.60 -4.58 -10.93
C THR A 421 33.11 -4.91 -11.01
N GLN A 422 32.61 -5.26 -12.19
CA GLN A 422 31.22 -5.65 -12.37
C GLN A 422 30.87 -6.90 -11.56
N GLY A 423 31.75 -7.90 -11.55
CA GLY A 423 31.60 -9.10 -10.73
C GLY A 423 31.56 -8.82 -9.23
N TYR A 424 32.48 -7.98 -8.71
CA TYR A 424 32.45 -7.59 -7.28
C TYR A 424 31.18 -6.84 -6.91
N VAL A 425 30.74 -5.91 -7.76
CA VAL A 425 29.50 -5.14 -7.54
C VAL A 425 28.29 -6.07 -7.52
N GLN A 426 28.18 -7.02 -8.46
CA GLN A 426 27.11 -8.02 -8.48
C GLN A 426 27.13 -8.95 -7.26
N GLN A 427 28.31 -9.44 -6.85
CA GLN A 427 28.44 -10.28 -5.65
C GLN A 427 28.01 -9.54 -4.39
N LEU A 428 28.42 -8.26 -4.24
CA LEU A 428 27.99 -7.43 -3.13
C LEU A 428 26.46 -7.26 -3.11
N GLY A 429 25.84 -6.97 -4.25
CA GLY A 429 24.38 -6.88 -4.34
C GLY A 429 23.68 -8.20 -4.00
N LEU A 430 24.21 -9.33 -4.47
CA LEU A 430 23.67 -10.64 -4.12
C LEU A 430 23.72 -10.90 -2.61
N VAL A 431 24.83 -10.55 -1.95
CA VAL A 431 24.94 -10.65 -0.48
C VAL A 431 23.90 -9.77 0.22
N VAL A 432 23.71 -8.53 -0.24
CA VAL A 432 22.70 -7.62 0.31
C VAL A 432 21.28 -8.18 0.14
N ILE A 433 20.93 -8.66 -1.06
CA ILE A 433 19.62 -9.25 -1.33
C ILE A 433 19.40 -10.51 -0.49
N MET A 434 20.41 -11.36 -0.33
CA MET A 434 20.33 -12.54 0.55
C MET A 434 20.12 -12.14 2.01
N MET A 435 20.82 -11.11 2.51
CA MET A 435 20.63 -10.59 3.86
C MET A 435 19.22 -10.05 4.07
N LEU A 436 18.70 -9.26 3.12
CA LEU A 436 17.34 -8.73 3.18
C LEU A 436 16.29 -9.85 3.10
N THR A 437 16.51 -10.85 2.26
CA THR A 437 15.62 -12.01 2.15
C THR A 437 15.62 -12.81 3.46
N PHE A 438 16.79 -13.05 4.05
CA PHE A 438 16.90 -13.71 5.34
C PHE A 438 16.21 -12.91 6.44
N LEU A 439 16.41 -11.59 6.48
CA LEU A 439 15.73 -10.70 7.42
C LEU A 439 14.22 -10.75 7.28
N ALA A 440 13.70 -10.71 6.05
CA ALA A 440 12.27 -10.80 5.78
C ALA A 440 11.68 -12.17 6.19
N LEU A 441 12.39 -13.26 5.92
CA LEU A 441 12.00 -14.60 6.38
C LEU A 441 12.06 -14.74 7.90
N PHE A 442 13.07 -14.14 8.54
CA PHE A 442 13.20 -14.11 9.98
C PHE A 442 12.04 -13.31 10.62
N ASN A 443 11.70 -12.14 10.06
CA ASN A 443 10.55 -11.36 10.48
C ASN A 443 9.25 -12.18 10.37
N ASP A 444 9.02 -12.83 9.23
CA ASP A 444 7.88 -13.72 9.04
C ASP A 444 7.87 -14.83 10.10
N PHE A 445 8.99 -15.52 10.33
CA PHE A 445 9.08 -16.57 11.35
C PHE A 445 8.73 -16.04 12.74
N THR A 446 9.32 -14.91 13.16
CA THR A 446 9.03 -14.31 14.48
C THR A 446 7.58 -13.87 14.64
N ARG A 447 6.92 -13.52 13.53
CA ARG A 447 5.51 -13.10 13.52
C ARG A 447 4.53 -14.28 13.64
N PHE A 448 4.91 -15.47 13.19
CA PHE A 448 4.04 -16.66 13.19
C PHE A 448 4.40 -17.71 14.23
N ALA A 449 5.63 -17.69 14.76
CA ALA A 449 6.11 -18.63 15.77
C ALA A 449 6.05 -18.07 17.21
N GLY A 450 5.79 -16.77 17.36
CA GLY A 450 5.47 -16.11 18.63
C GLY A 450 4.02 -15.66 18.63
#